data_AF-A0A6J7P280-F1
#
_entry.id   AF-A0A6J7P280-F1
#
_cell.length_a   1.000
_cell.length_b   1.000
_cell.length_c   1.000
_cell.angle_alpha   90.00
_cell.angle_beta   90.00
_cell.angle_gamma   90.00
#
_symmetry.space_group_name_H-M   'P 1'
#
loop_
_entity.id
_entity.type
_entity.pdbx_description
1 polymer ?
#
loop_
_entity_poly.entity_id
_entity_poly.type
_entity_poly.pdbx_seq_one_letter_code
_entity_poly.pdbx_strand_id
1 'polypeptide(L)'
;MKRFATILASTVLVLALAVSSTSASTAPKPGASCSRAGATKIVKGLKYTCVKKGKNSTWGAGVANNTSNSQTTTTTTTIPQDSLSYKGTMIYGLKDGVLTRKADSGKYFETDSRSASAFSTIRQKAFSELSLKSADTSHPNIEFIYDIRPSFPAALVAHSKRELDAAAALWNSYFNTKIKIYVSLVTEQDREYIKSNQWLQQNLPGSFSRFDAKSERPFITGGGGYWETNSEWTGKIYLGTASYLDLTYINFEWPQVARHEFFHVVQDYAMFKNRRSRPSSQSDYNKLQPQHFREGGANAISYITSFKNQGWSADSIDWLVYARRRSNQSWLPLTNTDEVIKMMIATEQSEPNQAFEMSYAIGAVMYEWLIGTYGLDGFKKLLDQLATAPTFDVALQNSIGLTQTAFYEKSAPYVFSVFEATKP
;
A
#
# COMPACT_ATOMS: atom_id res chain seq x y z
N MET A 1 63.66 -27.36 45.41
CA MET A 1 62.78 -27.40 46.60
C MET A 1 61.33 -27.55 46.15
N LYS A 2 60.62 -28.55 46.71
CA LYS A 2 59.15 -28.69 46.93
C LYS A 2 58.22 -28.39 45.72
N ARG A 3 57.65 -29.44 45.09
CA ARG A 3 56.28 -29.97 45.29
C ARG A 3 55.16 -28.94 45.04
N PHE A 4 54.29 -29.14 44.05
CA PHE A 4 52.93 -29.67 44.21
C PHE A 4 52.25 -29.87 42.84
N ALA A 5 51.36 -30.86 42.80
CA ALA A 5 50.61 -31.35 41.66
C ALA A 5 49.11 -31.09 41.87
N THR A 6 48.38 -30.81 40.79
CA THR A 6 46.93 -31.10 40.58
C THR A 6 46.63 -30.87 39.08
N ILE A 7 46.50 -31.88 38.22
CA ILE A 7 45.30 -32.68 37.86
C ILE A 7 44.02 -31.84 37.67
N LEU A 8 43.55 -31.70 36.43
CA LEU A 8 42.22 -32.17 35.99
C LEU A 8 42.04 -32.07 34.47
N ALA A 9 41.39 -33.10 33.95
CA ALA A 9 41.26 -33.48 32.55
C ALA A 9 40.17 -32.71 31.80
N SER A 10 40.27 -32.67 30.46
CA SER A 10 39.12 -32.83 29.56
C SER A 10 39.56 -33.21 28.16
N THR A 11 39.13 -34.40 27.78
CA THR A 11 39.17 -35.07 26.47
C THR A 11 38.73 -34.17 25.30
N VAL A 12 39.59 -34.03 24.29
CA VAL A 12 39.21 -33.57 22.94
C VAL A 12 39.02 -34.81 22.07
N LEU A 13 37.76 -35.13 21.79
CA LEU A 13 37.33 -36.15 20.84
C LEU A 13 37.56 -35.62 19.42
N VAL A 14 38.55 -36.18 18.72
CA VAL A 14 38.76 -35.97 17.29
C VAL A 14 37.68 -36.75 16.54
N LEU A 15 36.63 -36.06 16.10
CA LEU A 15 35.61 -36.63 15.23
C LEU A 15 36.01 -36.40 13.76
N ALA A 16 36.37 -37.48 13.09
CA ALA A 16 36.67 -37.50 11.67
C ALA A 16 35.47 -37.00 10.85
N LEU A 17 35.70 -35.97 10.04
CA LEU A 17 34.76 -35.48 9.03
C LEU A 17 34.56 -36.56 7.96
N ALA A 18 33.47 -37.31 8.07
CA ALA A 18 32.95 -38.11 6.98
C ALA A 18 32.43 -37.17 5.88
N VAL A 19 33.21 -37.02 4.81
CA VAL A 19 32.77 -36.37 3.58
C VAL A 19 31.66 -37.23 2.98
N SER A 20 30.41 -36.85 3.24
CA SER A 20 29.25 -37.43 2.57
C SER A 20 29.26 -36.90 1.14
N SER A 21 29.65 -37.74 0.19
CA SER A 21 29.45 -37.50 -1.24
C SER A 21 27.95 -37.36 -1.50
N THR A 22 27.45 -36.15 -1.64
CA THR A 22 26.10 -35.90 -2.15
C THR A 22 26.07 -36.28 -3.62
N SER A 23 25.69 -37.53 -3.90
CA SER A 23 25.31 -37.94 -5.25
C SER A 23 24.10 -37.08 -5.65
N ALA A 24 24.31 -36.16 -6.59
CA ALA A 24 23.24 -35.37 -7.17
C ALA A 24 22.16 -36.33 -7.71
N SER A 25 21.00 -36.36 -7.04
CA SER A 25 19.85 -37.15 -7.49
C SER A 25 19.33 -36.49 -8.77
N THR A 26 19.69 -37.05 -9.93
CA THR A 26 19.13 -36.64 -11.23
C THR A 26 17.60 -36.71 -11.19
N ALA A 27 16.95 -35.71 -11.77
CA ALA A 27 15.49 -35.67 -11.88
C ALA A 27 14.97 -36.95 -12.58
N PRO A 28 13.83 -37.52 -12.14
CA PRO A 28 13.24 -38.71 -12.77
C PRO A 28 12.95 -38.46 -14.24
N LYS A 29 13.56 -39.28 -15.11
CA LYS A 29 13.28 -39.35 -16.55
C LYS A 29 12.49 -40.63 -16.83
N PRO A 30 11.39 -40.58 -17.60
CA PRO A 30 10.66 -41.79 -17.98
C PRO A 30 11.59 -42.88 -18.52
N GLY A 31 11.46 -44.10 -17.99
CA GLY A 31 12.26 -45.26 -18.35
C GLY A 31 13.64 -45.35 -17.68
N ALA A 32 14.11 -44.32 -16.96
CA ALA A 32 15.36 -44.40 -16.20
C ALA A 32 15.22 -45.30 -14.97
N SER A 33 16.32 -45.91 -14.54
CA SER A 33 16.33 -46.79 -13.36
C SER A 33 15.98 -46.02 -12.09
N CYS A 34 15.30 -46.70 -11.17
CA CYS A 34 14.98 -46.19 -9.86
C CYS A 34 15.26 -47.24 -8.79
N SER A 35 15.67 -46.79 -7.61
CA SER A 35 16.19 -47.64 -6.55
C SER A 35 15.12 -48.49 -5.86
N ARG A 36 13.85 -48.07 -5.87
CA ARG A 36 12.76 -48.76 -5.17
C ARG A 36 11.43 -48.60 -5.89
N ALA A 37 10.83 -49.71 -6.33
CA ALA A 37 9.48 -49.74 -6.86
C ALA A 37 8.47 -49.16 -5.84
N GLY A 38 7.53 -48.34 -6.32
CA GLY A 38 6.59 -47.58 -5.50
C GLY A 38 7.10 -46.21 -5.03
N ALA A 39 8.39 -45.90 -5.18
CA ALA A 39 8.87 -44.55 -4.90
C ALA A 39 8.21 -43.52 -5.82
N THR A 40 7.87 -42.34 -5.28
CA THR A 40 7.27 -41.25 -6.07
C THR A 40 8.11 -39.98 -5.97
N LYS A 41 8.15 -39.21 -7.06
CA LYS A 41 8.77 -37.88 -7.12
C LYS A 41 7.90 -36.95 -7.92
N ILE A 42 7.75 -35.71 -7.45
CA ILE A 42 6.99 -34.67 -8.16
C ILE A 42 7.99 -33.70 -8.78
N VAL A 43 7.92 -33.53 -10.10
CA VAL A 43 8.75 -32.56 -10.82
C VAL A 43 7.86 -31.82 -11.81
N LYS A 44 7.87 -30.48 -11.73
CA LYS A 44 7.08 -29.60 -12.60
C LYS A 44 5.58 -30.00 -12.68
N GLY A 45 4.97 -30.35 -11.54
CA GLY A 45 3.54 -30.68 -11.45
C GLY A 45 3.15 -32.10 -11.88
N LEU A 46 4.11 -32.90 -12.36
CA LEU A 46 3.90 -34.31 -12.72
C LEU A 46 4.42 -35.23 -11.62
N LYS A 47 3.60 -36.21 -11.22
CA LYS A 47 3.99 -37.26 -10.27
C LYS A 47 4.54 -38.46 -11.03
N TYR A 48 5.83 -38.73 -10.85
CA TYR A 48 6.52 -39.89 -11.37
C TYR A 48 6.49 -41.00 -10.33
N THR A 49 6.03 -42.19 -10.71
CA THR A 49 6.05 -43.39 -9.85
C THR A 49 7.03 -44.40 -10.42
N CYS A 50 7.91 -44.92 -9.58
CA CYS A 50 8.84 -46.00 -9.92
C CYS A 50 8.07 -47.32 -10.02
N VAL A 51 8.09 -47.97 -11.18
CA VAL A 51 7.35 -49.22 -11.45
C VAL A 51 8.33 -50.36 -11.73
N LYS A 52 7.94 -51.58 -11.35
CA LYS A 52 8.74 -52.78 -11.59
C LYS A 52 8.53 -53.26 -13.03
N LYS A 53 9.61 -53.46 -13.78
CA LYS A 53 9.60 -54.01 -15.14
C LYS A 53 10.58 -55.19 -15.19
N GLY A 54 10.04 -56.39 -15.03
CA GLY A 54 10.84 -57.62 -14.89
C GLY A 54 11.63 -57.63 -13.57
N LYS A 55 12.95 -57.88 -13.65
CA LYS A 55 13.86 -57.87 -12.49
C LYS A 55 14.30 -56.47 -12.05
N ASN A 56 14.04 -55.43 -12.85
CA ASN A 56 14.49 -54.06 -12.61
C ASN A 56 13.31 -53.12 -12.29
N SER A 57 13.60 -51.94 -11.74
CA SER A 57 12.59 -50.89 -11.50
C SER A 57 12.93 -49.61 -12.28
N THR A 58 11.95 -48.99 -12.91
CA THR A 58 12.11 -47.80 -13.77
C THR A 58 11.04 -46.75 -13.50
N TRP A 59 11.36 -45.45 -13.68
CA TRP A 59 10.38 -44.36 -13.55
C TRP A 59 9.31 -44.41 -14.65
N GLY A 60 8.04 -44.27 -14.27
CA GLY A 60 6.92 -44.13 -15.21
C GLY A 60 6.91 -42.78 -15.94
N ALA A 61 5.95 -42.58 -16.85
CA ALA A 61 5.88 -41.40 -17.73
C ALA A 61 5.59 -40.06 -17.04
N GLY A 62 5.21 -40.07 -15.76
CA GLY A 62 4.75 -38.89 -15.03
C GLY A 62 3.28 -38.60 -15.34
N VAL A 63 2.42 -38.57 -14.34
CA VAL A 63 1.00 -38.24 -14.49
C VAL A 63 0.70 -36.90 -13.83
N ALA A 64 -0.16 -36.09 -14.47
CA ALA A 64 -0.67 -34.88 -13.85
C ALA A 64 -1.31 -35.24 -12.51
N ASN A 65 -0.85 -34.58 -11.43
CA ASN A 65 -1.25 -34.92 -10.07
C ASN A 65 -2.66 -34.40 -9.78
N ASN A 66 -3.67 -35.03 -10.39
CA ASN A 66 -5.09 -34.79 -10.15
C ASN A 66 -5.63 -35.89 -9.23
N THR A 67 -5.53 -35.71 -7.91
CA THR A 67 -6.27 -36.56 -6.96
C THR A 67 -6.84 -35.73 -5.82
N SER A 68 -8.12 -35.39 -5.99
CA SER A 68 -9.12 -35.49 -4.93
C SER A 68 -9.43 -36.97 -4.72
N ASN A 69 -9.13 -37.53 -3.53
CA ASN A 69 -10.09 -38.34 -2.75
C ASN A 69 -9.51 -38.80 -1.41
N SER A 70 -10.14 -38.31 -0.34
CA SER A 70 -10.46 -38.96 0.93
C SER A 70 -9.46 -39.90 1.56
N GLN A 71 -8.50 -39.30 2.27
CA GLN A 71 -8.14 -39.74 3.60
C GLN A 71 -8.66 -38.66 4.56
N THR A 72 -9.54 -39.03 5.48
CA THR A 72 -10.17 -38.14 6.47
C THR A 72 -9.13 -37.63 7.47
N THR A 73 -8.24 -36.77 7.00
CA THR A 73 -7.59 -35.76 7.82
C THR A 73 -8.38 -34.51 7.48
N THR A 74 -9.32 -34.16 8.34
CA THR A 74 -9.95 -32.84 8.34
C THR A 74 -8.83 -31.84 8.64
N THR A 75 -8.00 -31.50 7.66
CA THR A 75 -7.47 -30.14 7.58
C THR A 75 -8.65 -29.29 7.20
N THR A 76 -9.49 -29.03 8.20
CA THR A 76 -10.26 -27.81 8.26
C THR A 76 -9.22 -26.73 7.97
N THR A 77 -9.21 -26.17 6.76
CA THR A 77 -8.54 -24.90 6.55
C THR A 77 -9.34 -23.93 7.39
N THR A 78 -9.02 -23.84 8.68
CA THR A 78 -9.70 -22.97 9.62
C THR A 78 -9.47 -21.58 9.08
N ILE A 79 -10.51 -21.02 8.44
CA ILE A 79 -10.54 -19.63 8.03
C ILE A 79 -10.20 -18.84 9.31
N PRO A 80 -9.13 -18.03 9.29
CA PRO A 80 -8.74 -17.27 10.46
C PRO A 80 -9.89 -16.42 10.99
N GLN A 81 -10.03 -16.31 12.32
CA GLN A 81 -11.17 -15.61 12.92
C GLN A 81 -11.22 -14.11 12.57
N ASP A 82 -10.08 -13.55 12.19
CA ASP A 82 -9.84 -12.16 11.80
C ASP A 82 -9.91 -11.93 10.28
N SER A 83 -10.27 -12.96 9.49
CA SER A 83 -10.45 -12.84 8.06
C SER A 83 -11.65 -11.97 7.70
N LEU A 84 -11.53 -11.23 6.58
CA LEU A 84 -12.67 -10.61 5.92
C LEU A 84 -12.57 -10.74 4.41
N SER A 85 -13.70 -10.62 3.72
CA SER A 85 -13.74 -10.37 2.28
C SER A 85 -13.64 -8.88 2.00
N TYR A 86 -12.52 -8.45 1.41
CA TYR A 86 -12.34 -7.02 1.09
C TYR A 86 -13.40 -6.52 0.12
N LYS A 87 -13.99 -7.36 -0.75
CA LYS A 87 -15.07 -6.96 -1.67
C LYS A 87 -16.37 -6.54 -0.95
N GLY A 88 -16.51 -6.89 0.33
CA GLY A 88 -17.62 -6.47 1.19
C GLY A 88 -17.39 -5.09 1.81
N THR A 89 -18.28 -4.70 2.73
CA THR A 89 -18.06 -3.49 3.54
C THR A 89 -16.98 -3.78 4.59
N MET A 90 -15.81 -3.17 4.43
CA MET A 90 -14.80 -3.15 5.48
C MET A 90 -15.17 -2.12 6.54
N ILE A 91 -15.13 -2.51 7.82
CA ILE A 91 -15.45 -1.63 8.94
C ILE A 91 -14.26 -1.58 9.88
N TYR A 92 -13.80 -0.36 10.17
CA TYR A 92 -12.74 -0.08 11.12
C TYR A 92 -13.31 0.66 12.32
N GLY A 93 -12.76 0.38 13.51
CA GLY A 93 -13.12 1.04 14.75
C GLY A 93 -11.88 1.51 15.50
N LEU A 94 -12.09 2.15 16.65
CA LEU A 94 -11.04 2.55 17.57
C LEU A 94 -11.28 1.90 18.93
N LYS A 95 -10.24 1.27 19.49
CA LYS A 95 -10.21 0.78 20.87
C LYS A 95 -9.01 1.42 21.56
N ASP A 96 -9.25 2.24 22.57
CA ASP A 96 -8.22 3.01 23.27
C ASP A 96 -7.32 3.82 22.31
N GLY A 97 -7.94 4.37 21.26
CA GLY A 97 -7.26 5.11 20.19
C GLY A 97 -6.57 4.24 19.12
N VAL A 98 -6.45 2.93 19.33
CA VAL A 98 -5.82 1.99 18.39
C VAL A 98 -6.82 1.53 17.34
N LEU A 99 -6.39 1.51 16.06
CA LEU A 99 -7.21 1.02 14.96
C LEU A 99 -7.52 -0.48 15.12
N THR A 100 -8.79 -0.82 15.02
CA THR A 100 -9.32 -2.19 15.00
C THR A 100 -10.10 -2.42 13.72
N ARG A 101 -10.22 -3.68 13.30
CA ARG A 101 -10.98 -4.06 12.11
C ARG A 101 -12.00 -5.13 12.42
N LYS A 102 -13.22 -4.96 11.93
CA LYS A 102 -14.29 -5.96 12.05
C LYS A 102 -14.08 -7.06 11.00
N ALA A 103 -13.95 -8.29 11.46
CA ALA A 103 -13.88 -9.48 10.60
C ALA A 103 -15.30 -9.92 10.16
N ASP A 104 -15.37 -10.86 9.22
CA ASP A 104 -16.65 -11.43 8.74
C ASP A 104 -17.42 -12.15 9.86
N SER A 105 -16.71 -12.60 10.91
CA SER A 105 -17.30 -13.16 12.13
C SER A 105 -18.06 -12.12 12.99
N GLY A 106 -17.96 -10.83 12.65
CA GLY A 106 -18.54 -9.71 13.39
C GLY A 106 -17.69 -9.21 14.56
N LYS A 107 -16.60 -9.90 14.90
CA LYS A 107 -15.67 -9.53 15.98
C LYS A 107 -14.61 -8.54 15.49
N TYR A 108 -14.15 -7.68 16.39
CA TYR A 108 -13.06 -6.74 16.12
C TYR A 108 -11.70 -7.33 16.49
N PHE A 109 -10.72 -7.10 15.64
CA PHE A 109 -9.34 -7.55 15.81
C PHE A 109 -8.37 -6.38 15.69
N GLU A 110 -7.21 -6.56 16.33
CA GLU A 110 -6.08 -5.64 16.32
C GLU A 110 -4.89 -6.17 15.49
N THR A 111 -5.02 -7.38 14.96
CA THR A 111 -3.98 -8.16 14.28
C THR A 111 -4.49 -8.66 12.93
N ASP A 112 -3.57 -9.19 12.13
CA ASP A 112 -3.88 -9.94 10.92
C ASP A 112 -3.05 -11.23 10.91
N SER A 113 -3.72 -12.37 10.75
CA SER A 113 -3.10 -13.69 10.86
C SER A 113 -2.37 -14.13 9.58
N ARG A 114 -2.49 -13.39 8.46
CA ARG A 114 -1.87 -13.80 7.20
C ARG A 114 -0.35 -13.65 7.32
N SER A 115 0.36 -14.69 6.90
CA SER A 115 1.82 -14.63 6.78
C SER A 115 2.24 -13.70 5.64
N ALA A 116 3.49 -13.23 5.68
CA ALA A 116 4.06 -12.40 4.61
C ALA A 116 3.94 -13.03 3.22
N SER A 117 4.03 -14.37 3.14
CA SER A 117 3.87 -15.14 1.91
C SER A 117 2.47 -15.08 1.28
N ALA A 118 1.46 -14.54 1.98
CA ALA A 118 0.15 -14.28 1.42
C ALA A 118 0.14 -13.07 0.46
N PHE A 119 1.22 -12.29 0.43
CA PHE A 119 1.32 -11.07 -0.35
C PHE A 119 2.47 -11.14 -1.34
N SER A 120 2.40 -10.36 -2.42
CA SER A 120 3.50 -10.25 -3.38
C SER A 120 4.78 -9.71 -2.70
N THR A 121 5.95 -10.09 -3.22
CA THR A 121 7.23 -9.56 -2.72
C THR A 121 7.31 -8.04 -2.84
N ILE A 122 6.71 -7.46 -3.87
CA ILE A 122 6.65 -6.00 -4.06
C ILE A 122 5.86 -5.34 -2.92
N ARG A 123 4.65 -5.83 -2.62
CA ARG A 123 3.81 -5.31 -1.55
C ARG A 123 4.46 -5.48 -0.17
N GLN A 124 5.09 -6.62 0.08
CA GLN A 124 5.87 -6.85 1.32
C GLN A 124 6.97 -5.80 1.49
N LYS A 125 7.76 -5.55 0.43
CA LYS A 125 8.82 -4.55 0.46
C LYS A 125 8.26 -3.15 0.64
N ALA A 126 7.25 -2.76 -0.14
CA ALA A 126 6.66 -1.42 -0.04
C ALA A 126 6.12 -1.13 1.36
N PHE A 127 5.43 -2.10 1.98
CA PHE A 127 4.96 -1.99 3.35
C PHE A 127 6.13 -1.90 4.35
N SER A 128 7.15 -2.74 4.21
CA SER A 128 8.32 -2.71 5.09
C SER A 128 9.13 -1.40 5.00
N GLU A 129 9.14 -0.75 3.84
CA GLU A 129 9.84 0.52 3.62
C GLU A 129 9.16 1.69 4.34
N LEU A 130 7.82 1.72 4.33
CA LEU A 130 7.06 2.86 4.83
C LEU A 130 6.40 2.65 6.21
N SER A 131 6.23 1.40 6.64
CA SER A 131 5.67 1.10 7.95
C SER A 131 6.48 1.79 9.05
N LEU A 132 5.78 2.35 10.02
CA LEU A 132 6.41 3.02 11.16
C LEU A 132 7.30 2.02 11.89
N LYS A 133 8.62 2.24 11.81
CA LYS A 133 9.63 1.40 12.46
C LYS A 133 9.76 1.70 13.96
N SER A 134 9.15 2.79 14.42
CA SER A 134 9.17 3.27 15.79
C SER A 134 7.81 3.90 16.14
N ALA A 135 7.46 3.88 17.43
CA ALA A 135 6.34 4.65 17.98
C ALA A 135 6.69 6.16 18.13
N ASP A 136 7.95 6.53 17.93
CA ASP A 136 8.38 7.93 17.94
C ASP A 136 7.80 8.68 16.73
N THR A 137 6.95 9.66 17.02
CA THR A 137 6.36 10.56 16.03
C THR A 137 6.95 11.97 16.10
N SER A 138 8.19 12.12 16.59
CA SER A 138 8.89 13.40 16.64
C SER A 138 9.05 14.04 15.26
N HIS A 139 8.69 15.32 15.15
CA HIS A 139 8.65 16.06 13.90
C HIS A 139 9.02 17.56 14.08
N PRO A 140 10.23 17.88 14.56
CA PRO A 140 10.63 19.25 14.90
C PRO A 140 10.55 20.28 13.75
N ASN A 141 10.53 19.84 12.49
CA ASN A 141 10.41 20.72 11.32
C ASN A 141 8.95 21.04 10.96
N ILE A 142 7.98 20.51 11.70
CA ILE A 142 6.56 20.68 11.41
C ILE A 142 5.84 21.14 12.68
N GLU A 143 5.06 22.19 12.56
CA GLU A 143 4.17 22.68 13.60
C GLU A 143 2.74 22.67 13.09
N PHE A 144 1.89 21.86 13.73
CA PHE A 144 0.46 21.84 13.42
C PHE A 144 -0.28 22.93 14.20
N ILE A 145 -1.09 23.71 13.48
CA ILE A 145 -2.00 24.71 14.04
C ILE A 145 -3.42 24.23 13.76
N TYR A 146 -4.11 23.76 14.79
CA TYR A 146 -5.43 23.17 14.65
C TYR A 146 -6.56 24.18 14.86
N ASP A 147 -7.50 24.19 13.93
CA ASP A 147 -8.83 24.80 14.07
C ASP A 147 -9.88 23.67 14.08
N ILE A 148 -10.36 23.32 15.26
CA ILE A 148 -11.24 22.18 15.50
C ILE A 148 -12.61 22.69 15.90
N ARG A 149 -13.61 22.38 15.08
CA ARG A 149 -14.97 22.82 15.35
C ARG A 149 -15.66 21.92 16.38
N PRO A 150 -16.50 22.48 17.28
CA PRO A 150 -17.22 21.68 18.27
C PRO A 150 -18.12 20.58 17.69
N SER A 151 -18.56 20.76 16.44
CA SER A 151 -19.40 19.82 15.70
C SER A 151 -18.63 18.56 15.23
N PHE A 152 -17.29 18.60 15.20
CA PHE A 152 -16.47 17.52 14.67
C PHE A 152 -16.39 16.34 15.65
N PRO A 153 -16.61 15.08 15.20
CA PRO A 153 -16.62 13.93 16.10
C PRO A 153 -15.32 13.76 16.89
N ALA A 154 -15.40 13.79 18.23
CA ALA A 154 -14.23 13.77 19.11
C ALA A 154 -13.29 12.56 18.91
N ALA A 155 -13.85 11.37 18.64
CA ALA A 155 -13.06 10.17 18.36
C ALA A 155 -12.20 10.33 17.10
N LEU A 156 -12.71 11.04 16.09
CA LEU A 156 -11.96 11.34 14.86
C LEU A 156 -10.90 12.41 15.09
N VAL A 157 -11.12 13.40 15.97
CA VAL A 157 -10.09 14.41 16.29
C VAL A 157 -8.79 13.75 16.77
N ALA A 158 -8.89 12.86 17.76
CA ALA A 158 -7.72 12.18 18.33
C ALA A 158 -7.03 11.29 17.28
N HIS A 159 -7.81 10.58 16.46
CA HIS A 159 -7.29 9.80 15.36
C HIS A 159 -6.56 10.68 14.33
N SER A 160 -7.20 11.72 13.79
CA SER A 160 -6.63 12.60 12.78
C SER A 160 -5.33 13.25 13.25
N LYS A 161 -5.24 13.69 14.52
CA LYS A 161 -3.99 14.24 15.09
C LYS A 161 -2.86 13.22 15.04
N ARG A 162 -3.11 12.00 15.52
CA ARG A 162 -2.10 10.93 15.51
C ARG A 162 -1.67 10.55 14.09
N GLU A 163 -2.60 10.45 13.15
CA GLU A 163 -2.25 10.11 11.76
C GLU A 163 -1.42 11.23 11.11
N LEU A 164 -1.70 12.49 11.43
CA LEU A 164 -0.89 13.63 11.01
C LEU A 164 0.49 13.64 11.68
N ASP A 165 0.60 13.32 12.97
CA ASP A 165 1.87 13.19 13.68
C ASP A 165 2.73 12.08 13.05
N ALA A 166 2.15 10.93 12.76
CA ALA A 166 2.83 9.82 12.09
C ALA A 166 3.29 10.18 10.67
N ALA A 167 2.45 10.86 9.88
CA ALA A 167 2.83 11.35 8.56
C ALA A 167 3.95 12.39 8.64
N ALA A 168 3.85 13.34 9.57
CA ALA A 168 4.86 14.34 9.82
C ALA A 168 6.20 13.72 10.22
N ALA A 169 6.20 12.69 11.08
CA ALA A 169 7.42 11.98 11.46
C ALA A 169 8.09 11.29 10.27
N LEU A 170 7.32 10.60 9.42
CA LEU A 170 7.82 9.94 8.20
C LEU A 170 8.52 10.93 7.25
N TRP A 171 7.98 12.15 7.16
CA TRP A 171 8.43 13.18 6.22
C TRP A 171 9.28 14.28 6.87
N ASN A 172 9.51 14.25 8.18
CA ASN A 172 10.13 15.36 8.92
C ASN A 172 11.49 15.78 8.35
N SER A 173 12.33 14.79 8.00
CA SER A 173 13.66 15.04 7.41
C SER A 173 13.62 15.56 5.98
N TYR A 174 12.47 15.51 5.32
CA TYR A 174 12.27 16.06 3.98
C TYR A 174 12.00 17.58 3.99
N PHE A 175 11.53 18.11 5.12
CA PHE A 175 11.37 19.55 5.35
C PHE A 175 12.70 20.14 5.85
N ASN A 176 13.31 21.02 5.06
CA ASN A 176 14.63 21.59 5.36
C ASN A 176 14.58 22.75 6.37
N THR A 177 13.37 23.21 6.69
CA THR A 177 13.10 24.32 7.60
C THR A 177 11.84 23.98 8.39
N LYS A 178 11.70 24.58 9.57
CA LYS A 178 10.44 24.49 10.32
C LYS A 178 9.32 25.17 9.54
N ILE A 179 8.21 24.47 9.31
CA ILE A 179 7.02 24.99 8.65
C ILE A 179 5.80 24.90 9.56
N LYS A 180 4.80 25.75 9.30
CA LYS A 180 3.48 25.65 9.91
C LYS A 180 2.52 24.94 8.96
N ILE A 181 1.69 24.06 9.50
CA ILE A 181 0.58 23.41 8.79
C ILE A 181 -0.72 23.70 9.53
N TYR A 182 -1.61 24.46 8.90
CA TYR A 182 -2.93 24.77 9.43
C TYR A 182 -3.90 23.62 9.11
N VAL A 183 -4.58 23.11 10.13
CA VAL A 183 -5.48 21.95 10.01
C VAL A 183 -6.88 22.33 10.46
N SER A 184 -7.82 22.33 9.51
CA SER A 184 -9.25 22.58 9.80
C SER A 184 -10.03 21.28 9.91
N LEU A 185 -10.65 21.03 11.07
CA LEU A 185 -11.56 19.90 11.30
C LEU A 185 -12.98 20.44 11.44
N VAL A 186 -13.80 20.26 10.39
CA VAL A 186 -15.10 20.93 10.21
C VAL A 186 -16.20 19.95 9.80
N THR A 187 -17.46 20.30 10.04
CA THR A 187 -18.62 19.52 9.56
C THR A 187 -19.61 20.39 8.77
N GLU A 188 -20.67 19.78 8.24
CA GLU A 188 -21.76 20.48 7.58
C GLU A 188 -22.45 21.53 8.47
N GLN A 189 -22.31 21.43 9.79
CA GLN A 189 -22.84 22.41 10.74
C GLN A 189 -22.04 23.72 10.77
N ASP A 190 -20.81 23.74 10.23
CA ASP A 190 -19.91 24.90 10.28
C ASP A 190 -19.98 25.79 9.03
N ARG A 191 -21.02 25.65 8.20
CA ARG A 191 -21.17 26.42 6.94
C ARG A 191 -21.01 27.92 7.13
N GLU A 192 -21.57 28.49 8.19
CA GLU A 192 -21.43 29.92 8.50
C GLU A 192 -19.99 30.30 8.86
N TYR A 193 -19.34 29.48 9.69
CA TYR A 193 -17.95 29.69 10.10
C TYR A 193 -17.00 29.68 8.91
N ILE A 194 -17.18 28.72 7.99
CA ILE A 194 -16.26 28.58 6.87
C ILE A 194 -16.44 29.66 5.79
N LYS A 195 -17.50 30.51 5.82
CA LYS A 195 -17.76 31.54 4.78
C LYS A 195 -16.61 32.50 4.54
N SER A 196 -15.88 32.86 5.59
CA SER A 196 -14.73 33.76 5.50
C SER A 196 -13.46 33.06 4.97
N ASN A 197 -13.45 31.73 4.91
CA ASN A 197 -12.35 30.95 4.40
C ASN A 197 -12.65 30.49 2.96
N GLN A 198 -12.09 31.21 1.99
CA GLN A 198 -12.32 30.97 0.57
C GLN A 198 -11.99 29.52 0.14
N TRP A 199 -10.91 28.93 0.67
CA TRP A 199 -10.50 27.58 0.29
C TRP A 199 -11.51 26.53 0.78
N LEU A 200 -11.97 26.65 2.03
CA LEU A 200 -13.01 25.76 2.57
C LEU A 200 -14.34 25.94 1.84
N GLN A 201 -14.73 27.17 1.51
CA GLN A 201 -15.95 27.45 0.73
C GLN A 201 -15.93 26.89 -0.68
N GLN A 202 -14.75 26.81 -1.31
CA GLN A 202 -14.65 26.26 -2.65
C GLN A 202 -14.79 24.73 -2.67
N ASN A 203 -14.35 24.04 -1.60
CA ASN A 203 -14.17 22.58 -1.64
C ASN A 203 -15.18 21.78 -0.83
N LEU A 204 -15.75 22.34 0.25
CA LEU A 204 -16.61 21.59 1.17
C LEU A 204 -18.12 21.58 0.86
N PRO A 205 -18.74 22.60 0.21
CA PRO A 205 -20.19 22.64 0.09
C PRO A 205 -20.82 21.41 -0.58
N GLY A 206 -20.15 20.84 -1.59
CA GLY A 206 -20.62 19.63 -2.27
C GLY A 206 -20.68 18.42 -1.33
N SER A 207 -19.60 18.18 -0.57
CA SER A 207 -19.55 17.12 0.44
C SER A 207 -20.58 17.34 1.56
N PHE A 208 -20.73 18.58 2.04
CA PHE A 208 -21.71 18.89 3.08
C PHE A 208 -23.14 18.65 2.60
N SER A 209 -23.48 18.99 1.36
CA SER A 209 -24.81 18.71 0.81
C SER A 209 -25.09 17.20 0.69
N ARG A 210 -24.06 16.38 0.42
CA ARG A 210 -24.18 14.93 0.46
C ARG A 210 -24.43 14.41 1.89
N PHE A 211 -23.79 15.01 2.89
CA PHE A 211 -24.04 14.69 4.30
C PHE A 211 -25.45 15.07 4.75
N ASP A 212 -25.97 16.22 4.32
CA ASP A 212 -27.35 16.66 4.60
C ASP A 212 -28.38 15.69 3.99
N ALA A 213 -28.09 15.19 2.78
CA ALA A 213 -28.99 14.27 2.07
C ALA A 213 -29.11 12.89 2.74
N LYS A 214 -28.10 12.46 3.52
CA LYS A 214 -28.07 11.16 4.21
C LYS A 214 -28.37 9.95 3.30
N SER A 215 -28.07 10.05 2.01
CA SER A 215 -28.38 9.03 0.99
C SER A 215 -27.26 8.01 0.80
N GLU A 216 -26.13 8.20 1.47
CA GLU A 216 -24.95 7.32 1.43
C GLU A 216 -24.28 7.24 2.80
N ARG A 217 -23.35 6.28 2.95
CA ARG A 217 -22.50 6.21 4.14
C ARG A 217 -21.65 7.48 4.23
N PRO A 218 -21.57 8.13 5.41
CA PRO A 218 -20.70 9.27 5.59
C PRO A 218 -19.24 8.85 5.38
N PHE A 219 -18.41 9.84 5.05
CA PHE A 219 -16.99 9.67 4.78
C PHE A 219 -16.23 10.91 5.29
N ILE A 220 -14.91 10.83 5.30
CA ILE A 220 -14.06 11.99 5.52
C ILE A 220 -13.66 12.51 4.14
N THR A 221 -14.03 13.75 3.84
CA THR A 221 -13.50 14.49 2.70
C THR A 221 -12.25 15.23 3.13
N GLY A 222 -11.24 15.28 2.29
CA GLY A 222 -9.97 15.92 2.58
C GLY A 222 -9.56 16.90 1.49
N GLY A 223 -8.65 17.79 1.85
CA GLY A 223 -7.86 18.59 0.93
C GLY A 223 -6.57 19.00 1.61
N GLY A 224 -5.48 19.03 0.86
CA GLY A 224 -4.14 19.32 1.36
C GLY A 224 -3.25 20.04 0.36
N GLY A 225 -2.32 20.84 0.84
CA GLY A 225 -1.26 21.41 0.00
C GLY A 225 -0.43 22.47 0.71
N TYR A 226 0.49 23.07 -0.03
CA TYR A 226 1.43 24.07 0.47
C TYR A 226 1.43 25.30 -0.45
N TRP A 227 1.10 26.47 0.09
CA TRP A 227 1.05 27.70 -0.70
C TRP A 227 1.22 28.95 0.15
N GLU A 228 1.53 30.05 -0.53
CA GLU A 228 1.65 31.37 0.07
C GLU A 228 0.27 31.97 0.38
N THR A 229 0.10 32.53 1.57
CA THR A 229 -1.04 33.37 1.94
C THR A 229 -0.50 34.56 2.71
N ASN A 230 -0.82 35.78 2.27
CA ASN A 230 -0.35 37.01 2.91
C ASN A 230 1.19 37.06 3.12
N SER A 231 1.96 36.63 2.12
CA SER A 231 3.43 36.55 2.15
C SER A 231 4.03 35.50 3.10
N GLU A 232 3.22 34.58 3.65
CA GLU A 232 3.69 33.45 4.45
C GLU A 232 3.39 32.12 3.71
N TRP A 233 4.42 31.30 3.51
CA TRP A 233 4.26 29.96 2.96
C TRP A 233 3.86 28.97 4.05
N THR A 234 2.70 28.35 3.88
CA THR A 234 2.11 27.48 4.91
C THR A 234 1.53 26.23 4.28
N GLY A 235 1.59 25.12 5.02
CA GLY A 235 0.79 23.94 4.70
C GLY A 235 -0.64 24.17 5.16
N LYS A 236 -1.61 23.65 4.41
CA LYS A 236 -3.01 23.65 4.82
C LYS A 236 -3.62 22.29 4.55
N ILE A 237 -4.38 21.81 5.51
CA ILE A 237 -5.15 20.58 5.45
C ILE A 237 -6.55 20.90 5.95
N TYR A 238 -7.58 20.41 5.27
CA TYR A 238 -8.91 20.28 5.88
C TYR A 238 -9.32 18.82 5.91
N LEU A 239 -10.02 18.44 6.96
CA LEU A 239 -10.81 17.22 7.01
C LEU A 239 -12.25 17.62 7.32
N GLY A 240 -13.14 17.36 6.37
CA GLY A 240 -14.58 17.58 6.49
C GLY A 240 -15.29 16.25 6.72
N THR A 241 -16.30 16.23 7.58
CA THR A 241 -17.12 15.02 7.74
C THR A 241 -18.53 15.33 8.22
N ALA A 242 -19.41 14.34 8.23
CA ALA A 242 -20.75 14.46 8.78
C ALA A 242 -20.70 14.58 10.31
N SER A 243 -21.40 15.54 10.89
CA SER A 243 -21.48 15.72 12.35
C SER A 243 -22.04 14.50 13.09
N TYR A 244 -22.87 13.70 12.39
CA TYR A 244 -23.50 12.49 12.91
C TYR A 244 -22.71 11.20 12.62
N LEU A 245 -21.48 11.30 12.11
CA LEU A 245 -20.70 10.13 11.72
C LEU A 245 -20.47 9.17 12.89
N ASP A 246 -20.73 7.89 12.61
CA ASP A 246 -20.49 6.76 13.51
C ASP A 246 -19.50 5.78 12.85
N LEU A 247 -18.50 5.28 13.59
CA LEU A 247 -17.47 4.39 13.05
C LEU A 247 -18.01 3.03 12.59
N THR A 248 -19.18 2.61 13.04
CA THR A 248 -19.87 1.40 12.57
C THR A 248 -20.60 1.62 11.23
N TYR A 249 -20.80 2.89 10.84
CA TYR A 249 -21.49 3.29 9.63
C TYR A 249 -20.74 4.43 8.91
N ILE A 250 -19.57 4.10 8.37
CA ILE A 250 -18.71 5.02 7.62
C ILE A 250 -18.06 4.27 6.45
N ASN A 251 -17.69 4.98 5.40
CA ASN A 251 -16.80 4.47 4.36
C ASN A 251 -15.40 4.15 4.94
N PHE A 252 -14.79 3.04 4.52
CA PHE A 252 -13.62 2.45 5.18
C PHE A 252 -12.32 3.25 4.99
N GLU A 253 -12.29 4.20 4.05
CA GLU A 253 -11.12 5.01 3.67
C GLU A 253 -10.74 6.03 4.75
N TRP A 254 -11.62 6.27 5.72
CA TRP A 254 -11.42 7.27 6.77
C TRP A 254 -10.06 7.19 7.51
N PRO A 255 -9.44 6.01 7.76
CA PRO A 255 -8.17 5.96 8.47
C PRO A 255 -7.02 6.60 7.70
N GLN A 256 -7.10 6.67 6.36
CA GLN A 256 -5.98 7.12 5.52
C GLN A 256 -6.05 8.58 5.10
N VAL A 257 -7.22 9.22 5.16
CA VAL A 257 -7.44 10.55 4.56
C VAL A 257 -6.47 11.59 5.10
N ALA A 258 -6.24 11.62 6.41
CA ALA A 258 -5.30 12.58 7.01
C ALA A 258 -3.87 12.47 6.43
N ARG A 259 -3.40 11.25 6.16
CA ARG A 259 -2.06 11.01 5.59
C ARG A 259 -2.02 11.29 4.09
N HIS A 260 -3.12 11.05 3.38
CA HIS A 260 -3.29 11.42 1.97
C HIS A 260 -3.14 12.93 1.80
N GLU A 261 -3.90 13.70 2.57
CA GLU A 261 -3.84 15.17 2.49
C GLU A 261 -2.49 15.72 2.94
N PHE A 262 -1.86 15.10 3.95
CA PHE A 262 -0.51 15.47 4.34
C PHE A 262 0.50 15.26 3.20
N PHE A 263 0.37 14.18 2.41
CA PHE A 263 1.27 13.95 1.28
C PHE A 263 1.11 15.02 0.18
N HIS A 264 -0.07 15.59 -0.02
CA HIS A 264 -0.22 16.76 -0.90
C HIS A 264 0.55 17.98 -0.38
N VAL A 265 0.65 18.19 0.93
CA VAL A 265 1.55 19.20 1.52
C VAL A 265 3.00 18.90 1.17
N VAL A 266 3.43 17.64 1.28
CA VAL A 266 4.79 17.21 0.91
C VAL A 266 5.07 17.44 -0.57
N GLN A 267 4.12 17.12 -1.45
CA GLN A 267 4.23 17.35 -2.89
C GLN A 267 4.38 18.82 -3.25
N ASP A 268 3.55 19.69 -2.67
CA ASP A 268 3.60 21.13 -2.93
C ASP A 268 4.82 21.78 -2.25
N TYR A 269 5.26 21.27 -1.09
CA TYR A 269 6.50 21.71 -0.46
C TYR A 269 7.72 21.36 -1.31
N ALA A 270 7.72 20.21 -1.99
CA ALA A 270 8.78 19.86 -2.93
C ALA A 270 8.91 20.91 -4.05
N MET A 271 7.78 21.37 -4.59
CA MET A 271 7.74 22.45 -5.58
C MET A 271 8.30 23.75 -5.01
N PHE A 272 7.86 24.14 -3.81
CA PHE A 272 8.34 25.34 -3.12
C PHE A 272 9.84 25.31 -2.84
N LYS A 273 10.36 24.26 -2.18
CA LYS A 273 11.77 24.20 -1.76
C LYS A 273 12.74 24.21 -2.95
N ASN A 274 12.28 23.72 -4.11
CA ASN A 274 13.01 23.72 -5.36
C ASN A 274 12.75 24.97 -6.23
N ARG A 275 12.01 25.96 -5.71
CA ARG A 275 11.69 27.23 -6.37
C ARG A 275 10.98 27.05 -7.72
N ARG A 276 10.14 26.01 -7.83
CA ARG A 276 9.34 25.79 -9.02
C ARG A 276 8.14 26.72 -9.02
N SER A 277 7.93 27.44 -10.12
CA SER A 277 6.71 28.21 -10.32
C SER A 277 5.48 27.32 -10.24
N ARG A 278 4.44 27.79 -9.54
CA ARG A 278 3.17 27.08 -9.45
C ARG A 278 2.54 26.99 -10.85
N PRO A 279 2.02 25.82 -11.25
CA PRO A 279 1.36 25.69 -12.55
C PRO A 279 0.14 26.61 -12.65
N SER A 280 -0.04 27.23 -13.82
CA SER A 280 -1.15 28.14 -14.11
C SER A 280 -2.47 27.42 -14.47
N SER A 281 -2.41 26.12 -14.73
CA SER A 281 -3.58 25.31 -15.08
C SER A 281 -3.39 23.85 -14.65
N GLN A 282 -4.48 23.09 -14.58
CA GLN A 282 -4.42 21.65 -14.30
C GLN A 282 -3.61 20.90 -15.36
N SER A 283 -3.75 21.27 -16.64
CA SER A 283 -2.98 20.65 -17.73
C SER A 283 -1.48 20.89 -17.56
N ASP A 284 -1.08 22.11 -17.17
CA ASP A 284 0.33 22.40 -16.90
C ASP A 284 0.81 21.66 -15.65
N TYR A 285 -0.05 21.49 -14.64
CA TYR A 285 0.27 20.68 -13.47
C TYR A 285 0.51 19.22 -13.87
N ASN A 286 -0.39 18.61 -14.66
CA ASN A 286 -0.31 17.22 -15.10
C ASN A 286 0.94 16.92 -15.93
N LYS A 287 1.45 17.89 -16.70
CA LYS A 287 2.72 17.74 -17.44
C LYS A 287 3.93 17.59 -16.50
N LEU A 288 3.85 18.17 -15.31
CA LEU A 288 4.92 18.16 -14.31
C LEU A 288 4.76 17.00 -13.34
N GLN A 289 3.56 16.87 -12.76
CA GLN A 289 3.13 15.81 -11.87
C GLN A 289 1.87 15.18 -12.45
N PRO A 290 1.99 14.02 -13.12
CA PRO A 290 0.84 13.32 -13.68
C PRO A 290 -0.24 13.07 -12.64
N GLN A 291 -1.51 13.03 -13.05
CA GLN A 291 -2.64 12.85 -12.14
C GLN A 291 -2.51 11.55 -11.31
N HIS A 292 -2.05 10.45 -11.91
CA HIS A 292 -1.75 9.20 -11.20
C HIS A 292 -0.66 9.33 -10.13
N PHE A 293 0.31 10.24 -10.28
CA PHE A 293 1.29 10.55 -9.24
C PHE A 293 0.66 11.38 -8.13
N ARG A 294 -0.08 12.44 -8.52
CA ARG A 294 -0.68 13.38 -7.59
C ARG A 294 -1.60 12.66 -6.60
N GLU A 295 -2.61 11.96 -7.11
CA GLU A 295 -3.62 11.27 -6.31
C GLU A 295 -3.20 9.85 -5.96
N GLY A 296 -2.83 9.05 -6.96
CA GLY A 296 -2.48 7.66 -6.72
C GLY A 296 -1.19 7.50 -5.90
N GLY A 297 -0.22 8.41 -6.03
CA GLY A 297 0.95 8.47 -5.15
C GLY A 297 0.57 8.81 -3.70
N ALA A 298 -0.38 9.72 -3.50
CA ALA A 298 -0.95 10.02 -2.19
C ALA A 298 -1.66 8.79 -1.60
N ASN A 299 -2.42 8.06 -2.40
CA ASN A 299 -3.03 6.80 -2.00
C ASN A 299 -2.00 5.72 -1.66
N ALA A 300 -0.92 5.57 -2.43
CA ALA A 300 0.13 4.61 -2.12
C ALA A 300 0.72 4.89 -0.73
N ILE A 301 1.12 6.13 -0.47
CA ILE A 301 1.67 6.53 0.83
C ILE A 301 0.65 6.34 1.95
N SER A 302 -0.59 6.80 1.76
CA SER A 302 -1.59 6.80 2.82
C SER A 302 -2.10 5.40 3.15
N TYR A 303 -2.42 4.57 2.16
CA TYR A 303 -2.88 3.19 2.38
C TYR A 303 -1.78 2.28 2.91
N ILE A 304 -0.52 2.51 2.56
CA ILE A 304 0.58 1.72 3.13
C ILE A 304 0.81 2.08 4.59
N THR A 305 0.68 3.35 4.96
CA THR A 305 1.15 3.82 6.27
C THR A 305 0.07 3.96 7.34
N SER A 306 -1.20 4.12 6.96
CA SER A 306 -2.30 4.39 7.91
C SER A 306 -2.90 3.12 8.53
N PHE A 307 -2.64 1.95 7.95
CA PHE A 307 -3.19 0.69 8.43
C PHE A 307 -2.16 -0.07 9.27
N LYS A 308 -2.64 -0.66 10.37
CA LYS A 308 -1.80 -1.24 11.43
C LYS A 308 -0.88 -2.38 10.96
N ASN A 309 -1.26 -3.09 9.91
CA ASN A 309 -0.51 -4.21 9.39
C ASN A 309 -0.65 -4.33 7.87
N GLN A 310 0.25 -5.10 7.28
CA GLN A 310 0.33 -5.32 5.84
C GLN A 310 -0.96 -5.89 5.26
N GLY A 311 -1.66 -6.78 5.99
CA GLY A 311 -2.91 -7.37 5.51
C GLY A 311 -4.01 -6.34 5.35
N TRP A 312 -4.18 -5.46 6.32
CA TRP A 312 -5.22 -4.43 6.28
C TRP A 312 -4.89 -3.38 5.21
N SER A 313 -3.62 -3.00 5.09
CA SER A 313 -3.13 -2.15 4.00
C SER A 313 -3.42 -2.77 2.62
N ALA A 314 -3.09 -4.06 2.45
CA ALA A 314 -3.33 -4.79 1.21
C ALA A 314 -4.82 -4.83 0.84
N ASP A 315 -5.69 -5.18 1.79
CA ASP A 315 -7.14 -5.24 1.55
C ASP A 315 -7.72 -3.88 1.17
N SER A 316 -7.19 -2.78 1.74
CA SER A 316 -7.63 -1.43 1.44
C SER A 316 -7.18 -0.95 0.04
N ILE A 317 -5.96 -1.29 -0.39
CA ILE A 317 -5.52 -1.06 -1.77
C ILE A 317 -6.32 -1.93 -2.75
N ASP A 318 -6.53 -3.19 -2.42
CA ASP A 318 -7.26 -4.14 -3.28
C ASP A 318 -8.73 -3.75 -3.42
N TRP A 319 -9.37 -3.22 -2.37
CA TRP A 319 -10.68 -2.60 -2.47
C TRP A 319 -10.68 -1.39 -3.39
N LEU A 320 -9.70 -0.49 -3.28
CA LEU A 320 -9.63 0.70 -4.14
C LEU A 320 -9.57 0.28 -5.61
N VAL A 321 -8.75 -0.72 -5.93
CA VAL A 321 -8.64 -1.28 -7.28
C VAL A 321 -9.96 -1.90 -7.72
N TYR A 322 -10.56 -2.76 -6.89
CA TYR A 322 -11.87 -3.38 -7.16
C TYR A 322 -12.94 -2.32 -7.44
N ALA A 323 -13.08 -1.31 -6.57
CA ALA A 323 -14.11 -0.30 -6.63
C ALA A 323 -13.96 0.60 -7.86
N ARG A 324 -12.76 1.14 -8.12
CA ARG A 324 -12.52 1.99 -9.30
C ARG A 324 -12.66 1.21 -10.59
N ARG A 325 -12.16 -0.03 -10.65
CA ARG A 325 -12.36 -0.91 -11.82
C ARG A 325 -13.84 -1.18 -12.04
N ARG A 326 -14.61 -1.48 -11.00
CA ARG A 326 -16.06 -1.74 -11.08
C ARG A 326 -16.84 -0.53 -11.60
N SER A 327 -16.51 0.68 -11.14
CA SER A 327 -17.18 1.90 -11.58
C SER A 327 -16.80 2.35 -13.00
N ASN A 328 -15.67 1.87 -13.54
CA ASN A 328 -15.11 2.32 -14.82
C ASN A 328 -14.91 1.18 -15.84
N GLN A 329 -15.66 0.08 -15.73
CA GLN A 329 -15.47 -1.13 -16.57
C GLN A 329 -15.60 -0.87 -18.08
N SER A 330 -16.35 0.16 -18.47
CA SER A 330 -16.62 0.49 -19.87
C SER A 330 -15.60 1.43 -20.52
N TRP A 331 -14.66 2.00 -19.75
CA TRP A 331 -13.79 3.05 -20.28
C TRP A 331 -12.59 2.51 -21.05
N LEU A 332 -11.72 1.73 -20.38
CA LEU A 332 -10.59 1.05 -20.99
C LEU A 332 -10.51 -0.38 -20.45
N PRO A 333 -10.27 -1.38 -21.31
CA PRO A 333 -10.13 -2.77 -20.86
C PRO A 333 -8.88 -2.93 -19.98
N LEU A 334 -8.87 -3.98 -19.16
CA LEU A 334 -7.75 -4.32 -18.27
C LEU A 334 -7.59 -5.84 -18.22
N THR A 335 -7.22 -6.41 -19.38
CA THR A 335 -7.17 -7.87 -19.61
C THR A 335 -5.77 -8.40 -19.90
N ASN A 336 -4.80 -7.52 -20.12
CA ASN A 336 -3.40 -7.84 -20.32
C ASN A 336 -2.52 -6.62 -19.93
N THR A 337 -1.20 -6.78 -20.03
CA THR A 337 -0.23 -5.74 -19.69
C THR A 337 -0.28 -4.52 -20.60
N ASP A 338 -0.56 -4.70 -21.90
CA ASP A 338 -0.60 -3.59 -22.86
C ASP A 338 -1.76 -2.65 -22.57
N GLU A 339 -2.93 -3.20 -22.21
CA GLU A 339 -4.09 -2.40 -21.80
C GLU A 339 -3.85 -1.70 -20.46
N VAL A 340 -3.11 -2.32 -19.54
CA VAL A 340 -2.68 -1.66 -18.31
C VAL A 340 -1.76 -0.48 -18.61
N ILE A 341 -0.80 -0.61 -19.54
CA ILE A 341 0.07 0.50 -19.96
C ILE A 341 -0.75 1.64 -20.55
N LYS A 342 -1.73 1.34 -21.43
CA LYS A 342 -2.64 2.37 -21.96
C LYS A 342 -3.40 3.09 -20.86
N MET A 343 -3.88 2.37 -19.84
CA MET A 343 -4.52 2.98 -18.67
C MET A 343 -3.55 3.88 -17.88
N MET A 344 -2.31 3.44 -17.63
CA MET A 344 -1.30 4.27 -16.94
C MET A 344 -1.09 5.59 -17.68
N ILE A 345 -0.92 5.53 -19.01
CA ILE A 345 -0.76 6.72 -19.87
C ILE A 345 -2.02 7.60 -19.81
N ALA A 346 -3.22 7.02 -19.94
CA ALA A 346 -4.47 7.77 -19.92
C ALA A 346 -4.69 8.52 -18.59
N THR A 347 -4.28 7.92 -17.47
CA THR A 347 -4.35 8.52 -16.13
C THR A 347 -3.23 9.51 -15.81
N GLU A 348 -2.38 9.87 -16.78
CA GLU A 348 -1.54 11.07 -16.63
C GLU A 348 -2.39 12.34 -16.58
N GLN A 349 -3.57 12.30 -17.19
CA GLN A 349 -4.56 13.37 -17.19
C GLN A 349 -5.68 13.11 -16.18
N SER A 350 -6.41 14.18 -15.83
CA SER A 350 -7.62 14.12 -15.00
C SER A 350 -8.90 14.03 -15.81
N GLU A 351 -8.84 14.19 -17.14
CA GLU A 351 -10.01 14.13 -18.01
C GLU A 351 -9.87 13.02 -19.07
N PRO A 352 -10.96 12.30 -19.39
CA PRO A 352 -12.32 12.44 -18.81
C PRO A 352 -12.37 12.00 -17.34
N ASN A 353 -13.48 12.22 -16.63
CA ASN A 353 -13.61 11.85 -15.20
C ASN A 353 -13.19 10.41 -14.88
N GLN A 354 -13.33 9.45 -15.79
CA GLN A 354 -12.83 8.08 -15.61
C GLN A 354 -11.31 8.02 -15.44
N ALA A 355 -10.55 8.91 -16.09
CA ALA A 355 -9.11 9.07 -15.91
C ALA A 355 -8.77 9.55 -14.50
N PHE A 356 -9.47 10.59 -14.03
CA PHE A 356 -9.36 11.05 -12.65
C PHE A 356 -9.65 9.92 -11.65
N GLU A 357 -10.80 9.25 -11.77
CA GLU A 357 -11.21 8.17 -10.87
C GLU A 357 -10.25 6.99 -10.87
N MET A 358 -9.76 6.57 -12.04
CA MET A 358 -8.82 5.45 -12.17
C MET A 358 -7.41 5.82 -11.72
N SER A 359 -7.02 7.10 -11.77
CA SER A 359 -5.69 7.57 -11.34
C SER A 359 -5.37 7.20 -9.89
N TYR A 360 -6.40 7.20 -9.01
CA TYR A 360 -6.30 6.75 -7.62
C TYR A 360 -5.83 5.29 -7.55
N ALA A 361 -6.54 4.38 -8.23
CA ALA A 361 -6.28 2.95 -8.16
C ALA A 361 -5.00 2.55 -8.90
N ILE A 362 -4.82 3.00 -10.14
CA ILE A 362 -3.65 2.61 -10.93
C ILE A 362 -2.38 3.24 -10.39
N GLY A 363 -2.44 4.50 -9.95
CA GLY A 363 -1.31 5.17 -9.32
C GLY A 363 -0.96 4.53 -7.98
N ALA A 364 -1.93 4.17 -7.14
CA ALA A 364 -1.64 3.50 -5.86
C ALA A 364 -0.79 2.22 -6.05
N VAL A 365 -1.16 1.37 -7.01
CA VAL A 365 -0.44 0.11 -7.28
C VAL A 365 0.88 0.36 -8.02
N MET A 366 0.92 1.33 -8.93
CA MET A 366 2.14 1.68 -9.67
C MET A 366 3.21 2.28 -8.77
N TYR A 367 2.85 3.14 -7.83
CA TYR A 367 3.78 3.71 -6.85
C TYR A 367 4.09 2.75 -5.71
N GLU A 368 3.19 1.82 -5.36
CA GLU A 368 3.53 0.65 -4.54
C GLU A 368 4.66 -0.17 -5.20
N TRP A 369 4.61 -0.39 -6.53
CA TRP A 369 5.71 -1.03 -7.26
C TRP A 369 7.01 -0.24 -7.20
N LEU A 370 6.95 1.08 -7.40
CA LEU A 370 8.13 1.94 -7.33
C LEU A 370 8.76 1.86 -5.94
N ILE A 371 7.98 2.02 -4.88
CA ILE A 371 8.46 1.94 -3.49
C ILE A 371 9.00 0.54 -3.18
N GLY A 372 8.31 -0.53 -3.60
CA GLY A 372 8.77 -1.90 -3.40
C GLY A 372 10.06 -2.25 -4.18
N THR A 373 10.40 -1.49 -5.23
CA THR A 373 11.56 -1.71 -6.08
C THR A 373 12.75 -0.81 -5.72
N TYR A 374 12.49 0.46 -5.42
CA TYR A 374 13.50 1.52 -5.23
C TYR A 374 13.50 2.12 -3.82
N GLY A 375 12.61 1.66 -2.94
CA GLY A 375 12.48 2.15 -1.56
C GLY A 375 11.87 3.54 -1.46
N LEU A 376 11.73 4.02 -0.22
CA LEU A 376 11.31 5.40 0.05
C LEU A 376 12.29 6.42 -0.55
N ASP A 377 13.59 6.11 -0.59
CA ASP A 377 14.61 6.97 -1.16
C ASP A 377 14.42 7.18 -2.66
N GLY A 378 14.10 6.12 -3.42
CA GLY A 378 13.75 6.24 -4.84
C GLY A 378 12.50 7.08 -5.06
N PHE A 379 11.49 6.92 -4.21
CA PHE A 379 10.26 7.71 -4.26
C PHE A 379 10.52 9.20 -3.93
N LYS A 380 11.35 9.50 -2.92
CA LYS A 380 11.78 10.87 -2.58
C LYS A 380 12.57 11.53 -3.72
N LYS A 381 13.47 10.79 -4.39
CA LYS A 381 14.19 11.29 -5.56
C LYS A 381 13.24 11.60 -6.72
N LEU A 382 12.24 10.75 -6.98
CA LEU A 382 11.23 11.04 -7.99
C LEU A 382 10.45 12.31 -7.62
N LEU A 383 10.01 12.42 -6.37
CA LEU A 383 9.30 13.60 -5.88
C LEU A 383 10.12 14.90 -6.07
N ASP A 384 11.40 14.90 -5.72
CA ASP A 384 12.29 16.05 -5.96
C ASP A 384 12.44 16.35 -7.46
N GLN A 385 12.57 15.32 -8.29
CA GLN A 385 12.70 15.51 -9.74
C GLN A 385 11.40 16.00 -10.39
N LEU A 386 10.23 15.58 -9.92
CA LEU A 386 8.95 16.14 -10.36
C LEU A 386 8.86 17.64 -10.03
N ALA A 387 9.59 18.11 -9.02
CA ALA A 387 9.70 19.51 -8.66
C ALA A 387 10.77 20.30 -9.44
N THR A 388 11.64 19.66 -10.23
CA THR A 388 12.72 20.36 -10.97
C THR A 388 12.77 20.06 -12.46
N ALA A 389 12.51 18.82 -12.87
CA ALA A 389 12.64 18.35 -14.25
C ALA A 389 11.55 18.92 -15.16
N PRO A 390 11.83 19.17 -16.45
CA PRO A 390 10.87 19.79 -17.37
C PRO A 390 9.69 18.89 -17.75
N THR A 391 9.83 17.57 -17.64
CA THR A 391 8.80 16.58 -17.99
C THR A 391 8.84 15.39 -17.03
N PHE A 392 7.75 14.61 -16.98
CA PHE A 392 7.69 13.38 -16.21
C PHE A 392 8.75 12.35 -16.63
N ASP A 393 8.98 12.19 -17.94
CA ASP A 393 10.01 11.30 -18.47
C ASP A 393 11.41 11.68 -17.96
N VAL A 394 11.78 12.96 -18.02
CA VAL A 394 13.07 13.42 -17.48
C VAL A 394 13.13 13.23 -15.96
N ALA A 395 12.01 13.41 -15.25
CA ALA A 395 11.97 13.19 -13.81
C ALA A 395 12.26 11.72 -13.43
N LEU A 396 11.69 10.76 -14.16
CA LEU A 396 11.94 9.33 -13.99
C LEU A 396 13.40 8.96 -14.31
N GLN A 397 13.94 9.51 -15.40
CA GLN A 397 15.33 9.24 -15.80
C GLN A 397 16.31 9.73 -14.73
N ASN A 398 16.11 10.94 -14.21
CA ASN A 398 16.99 11.53 -13.21
C ASN A 398 16.86 10.89 -11.82
N SER A 399 15.71 10.29 -11.50
CA SER A 399 15.44 9.76 -10.15
C SER A 399 15.77 8.27 -10.04
N ILE A 400 15.24 7.44 -10.94
CA ILE A 400 15.31 5.98 -10.89
C ILE A 400 15.92 5.37 -12.16
N GLY A 401 16.41 6.19 -13.09
CA GLY A 401 17.13 5.73 -14.28
C GLY A 401 16.26 5.05 -15.33
N LEU A 402 14.95 5.34 -15.34
CA LEU A 402 14.01 4.79 -16.32
C LEU A 402 13.42 5.90 -17.19
N THR A 403 13.25 5.63 -18.47
CA THR A 403 12.31 6.42 -19.30
C THR A 403 10.87 6.16 -18.84
N GLN A 404 9.95 7.05 -19.20
CA GLN A 404 8.52 6.90 -18.95
C GLN A 404 7.97 5.59 -19.52
N THR A 405 8.32 5.27 -20.76
CA THR A 405 7.96 3.98 -21.39
C THR A 405 8.49 2.80 -20.57
N ALA A 406 9.77 2.80 -20.20
CA ALA A 406 10.36 1.71 -19.43
C ALA A 406 9.76 1.59 -18.02
N PHE A 407 9.36 2.71 -17.40
CA PHE A 407 8.67 2.72 -16.11
C PHE A 407 7.31 2.02 -16.20
N TYR A 408 6.50 2.34 -17.22
CA TYR A 408 5.22 1.68 -17.44
C TYR A 408 5.38 0.21 -17.80
N GLU A 409 6.29 -0.13 -18.72
CA GLU A 409 6.54 -1.53 -19.11
C GLU A 409 7.01 -2.40 -17.94
N LYS A 410 7.87 -1.87 -17.06
CA LYS A 410 8.40 -2.63 -15.91
C LYS A 410 7.39 -2.77 -14.77
N SER A 411 6.52 -1.80 -14.57
CA SER A 411 5.49 -1.85 -13.52
C SER A 411 4.23 -2.62 -13.97
N ALA A 412 3.94 -2.65 -15.28
CA ALA A 412 2.72 -3.26 -15.83
C ALA A 412 2.46 -4.72 -15.43
N PRO A 413 3.44 -5.64 -15.39
CA PRO A 413 3.18 -7.00 -14.94
C PRO A 413 2.67 -7.07 -13.50
N TYR A 414 3.23 -6.24 -12.61
CA TYR A 414 2.78 -6.16 -11.23
C TYR A 414 1.39 -5.55 -11.13
N VAL A 415 1.20 -4.38 -11.75
CA VAL A 415 -0.09 -3.69 -11.74
C VAL A 415 -1.18 -4.59 -12.31
N PHE A 416 -0.94 -5.23 -13.45
CA PHE A 416 -1.88 -6.19 -14.04
C PHE A 416 -2.22 -7.32 -13.08
N SER A 417 -1.24 -7.90 -12.37
CA SER A 417 -1.50 -8.99 -11.42
C SER A 417 -2.43 -8.59 -10.27
N VAL A 418 -2.31 -7.37 -9.76
CA VAL A 418 -3.19 -6.85 -8.70
C VAL A 418 -4.60 -6.62 -9.27
N PHE A 419 -4.70 -5.99 -10.44
CA PHE A 419 -5.98 -5.77 -11.11
C PHE A 419 -6.68 -7.08 -11.48
N GLU A 420 -5.93 -8.11 -11.87
CA GLU A 420 -6.43 -9.46 -12.16
C GLU A 420 -7.00 -10.12 -10.90
N ALA A 421 -6.25 -10.07 -9.79
CA ALA A 421 -6.65 -10.65 -8.51
C ALA A 421 -7.89 -9.96 -7.89
N THR A 422 -8.16 -8.72 -8.28
CA THR A 422 -9.23 -7.86 -7.75
C THR A 422 -10.39 -7.65 -8.73
N LYS A 423 -10.43 -8.43 -9.82
CA LYS A 423 -11.52 -8.40 -10.81
C LYS A 423 -12.89 -8.45 -10.13
N PRO A 424 -13.86 -7.59 -10.53
CA PRO A 424 -15.18 -7.54 -9.94
C PRO A 424 -15.90 -8.87 -9.83
#